data_AF-A0A660MSK5-F1
#
_entry.id   AF-A0A660MSK5-F1
#
_cell.length_a   1.000
_cell.length_b   1.000
_cell.length_c   1.000
_cell.angle_alpha   90.00
_cell.angle_beta   90.00
_cell.angle_gamma   90.00
#
_symmetry.space_group_name_H-M   'P 1'
#
loop_
_entity.id
_entity.type
_entity.pdbx_description
1 polymer ?
#
loop_
_entity_poly.entity_id
_entity_poly.type
_entity_poly.pdbx_seq_one_letter_code
_entity_poly.pdbx_strand_id
1 'polypeptide(L)'
;AQQEAMSGAIAQTGDTTPIVVITEANSGAIVTQTGDSLIYRNEVYGFQVKLGKAWKGGQIGVAQTSEAASIQETYIIFNLPYDRKGGIPNAGAISGMDRNSIGVGQIIIQSYENHEKTENYIANLHKGKAYDAFFDEETYSSVLGKNNQYYFLGRPLSQKELELLFEGEYRKRNKDIFETLEIFDVKN
;
A
#
# COMPACT_ATOMS: atom_id res chain seq x y z
N ALA A 1 -19.13 -32.86 -1.18
CA ALA A 1 -18.26 -31.68 -1.22
C ALA A 1 -19.05 -30.51 -0.66
N GLN A 2 -18.69 -30.04 0.53
CA GLN A 2 -19.34 -28.91 1.19
C GLN A 2 -18.23 -27.91 1.48
N GLN A 3 -18.33 -26.75 0.83
CA GLN A 3 -17.33 -25.69 0.88
C GLN A 3 -17.61 -24.89 2.16
N GLU A 4 -16.74 -25.05 3.17
CA GLU A 4 -16.81 -24.28 4.40
C GLU A 4 -16.33 -22.85 4.13
N ALA A 5 -17.27 -21.91 4.13
CA ALA A 5 -16.98 -20.49 4.26
C ALA A 5 -16.48 -20.25 5.70
N MET A 6 -15.18 -19.95 5.86
CA MET A 6 -14.67 -19.44 7.14
C MET A 6 -15.24 -18.05 7.40
N SER A 7 -16.39 -18.00 8.07
CA SER A 7 -16.96 -16.78 8.62
C SER A 7 -16.35 -16.54 10.02
N GLY A 8 -15.37 -15.64 10.11
CA GLY A 8 -14.92 -15.11 11.39
C GLY A 8 -16.07 -14.38 12.11
N ALA A 9 -16.21 -14.60 13.41
CA ALA A 9 -17.30 -14.06 14.22
C ALA A 9 -17.25 -12.52 14.31
N ILE A 10 -18.38 -11.85 14.03
CA ILE A 10 -18.54 -10.40 14.15
C ILE A 10 -19.25 -10.13 15.48
N ALA A 11 -18.52 -9.61 16.48
CA ALA A 11 -19.12 -9.11 17.72
C ALA A 11 -19.45 -7.63 17.58
N GLN A 12 -20.71 -7.25 17.79
CA GLN A 12 -21.22 -5.88 17.63
C GLN A 12 -21.08 -5.04 18.92
N THR A 13 -20.28 -3.96 18.88
CA THR A 13 -20.30 -2.78 19.75
C THR A 13 -20.58 -1.51 18.93
N GLY A 14 -21.09 -0.43 19.54
CA GLY A 14 -21.71 0.73 18.86
C GLY A 14 -20.84 1.57 17.88
N ASP A 15 -19.62 1.13 17.59
CA ASP A 15 -18.77 1.59 16.50
C ASP A 15 -17.95 0.40 15.96
N THR A 16 -18.63 -0.66 15.49
CA THR A 16 -17.98 -1.86 14.94
C THR A 16 -17.45 -1.62 13.55
N THR A 17 -16.38 -0.85 13.44
CA THR A 17 -15.55 -0.97 12.26
C THR A 17 -14.95 -2.38 12.26
N PRO A 18 -15.26 -3.25 11.27
CA PRO A 18 -14.64 -4.57 11.19
C PRO A 18 -13.12 -4.43 11.12
N ILE A 19 -12.40 -5.35 11.78
CA ILE A 19 -10.95 -5.42 11.71
C ILE A 19 -10.52 -6.68 10.97
N VAL A 20 -9.60 -6.52 10.02
CA VAL A 20 -8.88 -7.63 9.39
C VAL A 20 -7.43 -7.55 9.87
N VAL A 21 -6.95 -8.66 10.42
CA VAL A 21 -5.59 -8.79 10.96
C VAL A 21 -4.75 -9.65 10.03
N ILE A 22 -3.65 -9.08 9.54
CA ILE A 22 -2.64 -9.77 8.75
C ILE A 22 -1.50 -10.21 9.67
N THR A 23 -1.21 -11.50 9.62
CA THR A 23 -0.14 -12.20 10.33
C THR A 23 0.71 -12.96 9.31
N GLU A 24 1.77 -13.62 9.76
CA GLU A 24 2.61 -14.45 8.88
C GLU A 24 1.82 -15.51 8.11
N ALA A 25 0.78 -16.08 8.73
CA ALA A 25 -0.02 -17.15 8.13
C ALA A 25 -0.87 -16.68 6.93
N ASN A 26 -1.13 -15.38 6.80
CA ASN A 26 -1.97 -14.82 5.75
C ASN A 26 -1.35 -13.57 5.10
N SER A 27 -0.04 -13.41 5.17
CA SER A 27 0.70 -12.24 4.67
C SER A 27 0.53 -12.00 3.17
N GLY A 28 0.23 -13.06 2.40
CA GLY A 28 -0.09 -12.98 0.97
C GLY A 28 -1.59 -12.79 0.64
N ALA A 29 -2.47 -12.66 1.63
CA ALA A 29 -3.91 -12.55 1.39
C ALA A 29 -4.29 -11.17 0.83
N ILE A 30 -5.21 -11.16 -0.14
CA ILE A 30 -5.84 -9.93 -0.63
C ILE A 30 -7.08 -9.67 0.21
N VAL A 31 -7.12 -8.49 0.84
CA VAL A 31 -8.26 -8.05 1.65
C VAL A 31 -9.15 -7.18 0.80
N THR A 32 -10.44 -7.49 0.73
CA THR A 32 -11.44 -6.66 0.06
C THR A 32 -12.39 -6.06 1.10
N GLN A 33 -12.55 -4.74 1.11
CA GLN A 33 -13.51 -4.09 1.99
C GLN A 33 -14.94 -4.25 1.42
N THR A 34 -15.80 -5.00 2.11
CA THR A 34 -17.20 -5.20 1.69
C THR A 34 -18.18 -4.24 2.39
N GLY A 35 -17.82 -3.75 3.58
CA GLY A 35 -18.62 -2.84 4.38
C GLY A 35 -18.30 -1.35 4.16
N ASP A 36 -18.99 -0.51 4.91
CA ASP A 36 -18.80 0.95 4.86
C ASP A 36 -17.55 1.41 5.65
N SER A 37 -16.86 0.51 6.35
CA SER A 37 -15.57 0.78 6.98
C SER A 37 -14.76 -0.50 7.17
N LEU A 38 -13.45 -0.36 7.34
CA LEU A 38 -12.51 -1.45 7.63
C LEU A 38 -11.27 -0.90 8.38
N ILE A 39 -10.85 -1.58 9.45
CA ILE A 39 -9.50 -1.45 9.99
C ILE A 39 -8.65 -2.57 9.38
N TYR A 40 -7.66 -2.20 8.60
CA TYR A 40 -6.63 -3.13 8.12
C TYR A 40 -5.44 -3.03 9.07
N ARG A 41 -5.17 -4.09 9.82
CA ARG A 41 -4.06 -4.18 10.76
C ARG A 41 -3.07 -5.20 10.26
N ASN A 42 -1.83 -4.80 10.06
CA ASN A 42 -0.75 -5.67 9.62
C ASN A 42 0.26 -5.84 10.76
N GLU A 43 0.22 -7.01 11.40
CA GLU A 43 1.09 -7.36 12.53
C GLU A 43 2.43 -7.93 12.08
N VAL A 44 2.57 -8.31 10.80
CA VAL A 44 3.87 -8.69 10.21
C VAL A 44 4.80 -7.48 10.18
N TYR A 45 4.28 -6.33 9.74
CA TYR A 45 5.09 -5.12 9.57
C TYR A 45 4.87 -4.08 10.68
N GLY A 46 3.78 -4.15 11.44
CA GLY A 46 3.54 -3.27 12.58
C GLY A 46 2.85 -1.95 12.23
N PHE A 47 1.75 -2.01 11.49
CA PHE A 47 0.94 -0.82 11.20
C PHE A 47 -0.55 -1.14 11.10
N GLN A 48 -1.38 -0.10 11.20
CA GLN A 48 -2.79 -0.19 10.87
C GLN A 48 -3.28 1.07 10.14
N VAL A 49 -4.31 0.90 9.33
CA VAL A 49 -5.02 2.01 8.64
C VAL A 49 -6.52 1.82 8.79
N LYS A 50 -7.26 2.94 8.85
CA LYS A 50 -8.73 2.94 8.92
C LYS A 50 -9.30 3.44 7.60
N LEU A 51 -9.96 2.56 6.87
CA LEU A 51 -10.61 2.86 5.60
C LEU A 51 -12.11 3.10 5.81
N GLY A 52 -12.60 4.22 5.27
CA GLY A 52 -14.00 4.63 5.36
C GLY A 52 -14.86 4.14 4.18
N LYS A 53 -16.08 4.66 4.08
CA LYS A 53 -17.08 4.22 3.08
C LYS A 53 -16.63 4.40 1.64
N ALA A 54 -15.81 5.41 1.39
CA ALA A 54 -15.27 5.70 0.07
C ALA A 54 -14.29 4.62 -0.43
N TRP A 55 -13.90 3.68 0.44
CA TRP A 55 -13.05 2.53 0.14
C TRP A 55 -13.81 1.22 -0.05
N LYS A 56 -15.14 1.26 -0.08
CA LYS A 56 -15.96 0.06 -0.33
C LYS A 56 -15.62 -0.56 -1.69
N GLY A 57 -15.34 -1.87 -1.68
CA GLY A 57 -14.83 -2.63 -2.81
C GLY A 57 -13.31 -2.51 -3.02
N GLY A 58 -12.63 -1.67 -2.24
CA GLY A 58 -11.17 -1.50 -2.29
C GLY A 58 -10.44 -2.78 -1.89
N GLN A 59 -9.31 -3.02 -2.55
CA GLN A 59 -8.45 -4.18 -2.34
C GLN A 59 -7.10 -3.75 -1.77
N ILE A 60 -6.61 -4.50 -0.79
CA ILE A 60 -5.30 -4.31 -0.17
C ILE A 60 -4.52 -5.62 -0.34
N GLY A 61 -3.26 -5.53 -0.74
CA GLY A 61 -2.42 -6.72 -0.86
C GLY A 61 -0.95 -6.38 -0.92
N VAL A 62 -0.14 -7.43 -0.85
CA VAL A 62 1.31 -7.34 -0.70
C VAL A 62 2.01 -7.71 -2.00
N ALA A 63 2.96 -6.89 -2.41
CA ALA A 63 3.93 -7.20 -3.46
C ALA A 63 5.34 -7.18 -2.89
N GLN A 64 6.26 -7.89 -3.53
CA GLN A 64 7.68 -7.78 -3.24
C GLN A 64 8.43 -7.52 -4.54
N THR A 65 9.52 -6.76 -4.46
CA THR A 65 10.51 -6.71 -5.55
C THR A 65 11.06 -8.11 -5.81
N SER A 66 11.50 -8.36 -7.05
CA SER A 66 12.21 -9.61 -7.36
C SER A 66 13.44 -9.82 -6.47
N GLU A 67 13.77 -11.07 -6.16
CA GLU A 67 14.98 -11.41 -5.39
C GLU A 67 16.28 -10.87 -6.02
N ALA A 68 16.30 -10.68 -7.34
CA ALA A 68 17.43 -10.13 -8.09
C ALA A 68 17.60 -8.61 -7.96
N ALA A 69 16.71 -7.91 -7.26
CA ALA A 69 16.82 -6.48 -7.02
C ALA A 69 17.96 -6.20 -6.02
N SER A 70 18.71 -5.12 -6.26
CA SER A 70 19.78 -4.67 -5.35
C SER A 70 19.26 -4.18 -4.00
N ILE A 71 17.98 -3.78 -3.95
CA ILE A 71 17.25 -3.39 -2.74
C ILE A 71 15.94 -4.15 -2.77
N GLN A 72 15.73 -5.04 -1.80
CA GLN A 72 14.46 -5.75 -1.67
C GLN A 72 13.45 -4.88 -0.92
N GLU A 73 12.30 -4.66 -1.52
CA GLU A 73 11.21 -3.88 -0.92
C GLU A 73 9.93 -4.69 -0.88
N THR A 74 9.17 -4.48 0.18
CA THR A 74 7.79 -4.93 0.28
C THR A 74 6.87 -3.74 0.04
N TYR A 75 5.85 -3.94 -0.79
CA TYR A 75 4.82 -2.96 -1.09
C TYR A 75 3.48 -3.42 -0.51
N ILE A 76 2.83 -2.56 0.25
CA ILE A 76 1.42 -2.67 0.59
C ILE A 76 0.67 -1.79 -0.40
N ILE A 77 -0.09 -2.40 -1.30
CA ILE A 77 -0.77 -1.71 -2.38
C ILE A 77 -2.25 -1.61 -2.08
N PHE A 78 -2.80 -0.41 -2.29
CA PHE A 78 -4.20 -0.08 -2.11
C PHE A 78 -4.83 0.21 -3.46
N ASN A 79 -5.80 -0.61 -3.85
CA ASN A 79 -6.55 -0.48 -5.10
C ASN A 79 -8.01 -0.13 -4.82
N LEU A 80 -8.63 0.62 -5.75
CA LEU A 80 -10.06 0.85 -5.78
C LEU A 80 -10.70 0.28 -7.05
N PRO A 81 -11.99 -0.13 -7.00
CA PRO A 81 -12.74 -0.48 -8.19
C PRO A 81 -12.71 0.66 -9.21
N TYR A 82 -12.51 0.33 -10.47
CA TYR A 82 -12.45 1.29 -11.57
C TYR A 82 -13.16 0.74 -12.81
N ASP A 83 -14.27 1.36 -13.21
CA ASP A 83 -14.98 0.97 -14.43
C ASP A 83 -14.22 1.49 -15.66
N ARG A 84 -13.70 0.54 -16.44
CA ARG A 84 -12.64 0.75 -17.41
C ARG A 84 -13.21 1.18 -18.76
N LYS A 85 -13.53 2.47 -18.92
CA LYS A 85 -13.89 3.03 -20.23
C LYS A 85 -12.65 3.39 -21.07
N GLY A 86 -11.83 2.38 -21.41
CA GLY A 86 -10.80 2.50 -22.46
C GLY A 86 -9.33 2.73 -22.04
N GLY A 87 -8.95 2.49 -20.78
CA GLY A 87 -7.58 2.69 -20.29
C GLY A 87 -6.64 1.47 -20.31
N ILE A 88 -5.32 1.73 -20.32
CA ILE A 88 -4.22 0.75 -20.23
C ILE A 88 -4.39 -0.08 -18.94
N PRO A 89 -4.22 -1.41 -18.98
CA PRO A 89 -4.34 -2.24 -17.78
C PRO A 89 -3.36 -1.74 -16.71
N ASN A 90 -3.72 -1.91 -15.44
CA ASN A 90 -2.77 -1.78 -14.35
C ASN A 90 -1.64 -2.82 -14.59
N ALA A 91 -0.56 -2.37 -15.24
CA ALA A 91 0.57 -3.22 -15.65
C ALA A 91 1.39 -3.72 -14.45
N GLY A 92 1.07 -3.23 -13.25
CA GLY A 92 1.61 -3.68 -11.97
C GLY A 92 0.57 -4.30 -11.03
N ALA A 93 -0.58 -4.77 -11.53
CA ALA A 93 -1.53 -5.49 -10.68
C ALA A 93 -0.81 -6.68 -10.03
N ILE A 94 -0.71 -6.64 -8.70
CA ILE A 94 -0.27 -7.80 -7.91
C ILE A 94 -1.10 -9.00 -8.36
N SER A 95 -0.43 -10.12 -8.61
CA SER A 95 -1.10 -11.37 -8.95
C SER A 95 -2.24 -11.66 -7.96
N GLY A 96 -3.47 -11.75 -8.47
CA GLY A 96 -4.68 -12.02 -7.67
C GLY A 96 -5.59 -10.81 -7.42
N MET A 97 -5.14 -9.57 -7.64
CA MET A 97 -6.03 -8.40 -7.56
C MET A 97 -6.92 -8.26 -8.81
N ASP A 98 -8.03 -7.54 -8.66
CA ASP A 98 -8.95 -7.27 -9.77
C ASP A 98 -8.23 -6.46 -10.86
N ARG A 99 -8.27 -6.96 -12.09
CA ARG A 99 -7.68 -6.32 -13.28
C ARG A 99 -8.43 -5.05 -13.69
N ASN A 100 -9.63 -4.84 -13.17
CA ASN A 100 -10.44 -3.63 -13.33
C ASN A 100 -10.38 -2.76 -12.06
N SER A 101 -9.28 -2.84 -11.32
CA SER A 101 -8.99 -1.94 -10.22
C SER A 101 -7.80 -1.05 -10.56
N ILE A 102 -7.68 0.05 -9.81
CA ILE A 102 -6.64 1.03 -10.02
C ILE A 102 -5.89 1.29 -8.71
N GLY A 103 -4.56 1.30 -8.76
CA GLY A 103 -3.72 1.61 -7.60
C GLY A 103 -3.86 3.07 -7.22
N VAL A 104 -4.18 3.34 -5.96
CA VAL A 104 -4.44 4.71 -5.46
C VAL A 104 -3.48 5.10 -4.33
N GLY A 105 -2.76 4.14 -3.77
CA GLY A 105 -1.71 4.40 -2.79
C GLY A 105 -0.86 3.18 -2.54
N GLN A 106 0.35 3.42 -2.03
CA GLN A 106 1.26 2.36 -1.65
C GLN A 106 2.08 2.77 -0.42
N ILE A 107 2.29 1.80 0.48
CA ILE A 107 3.27 1.90 1.57
C ILE A 107 4.41 0.96 1.23
N ILE A 108 5.63 1.48 1.18
CA ILE A 108 6.85 0.71 1.00
C ILE A 108 7.42 0.43 2.39
N ILE A 109 7.67 -0.85 2.66
CA ILE A 109 8.28 -1.32 3.90
C ILE A 109 9.73 -1.66 3.62
N GLN A 110 10.64 -0.98 4.32
CA GLN A 110 12.07 -1.21 4.21
C GLN A 110 12.68 -1.56 5.57
N SER A 111 13.60 -2.51 5.60
CA SER A 111 14.50 -2.67 6.75
C SER A 111 15.40 -1.44 6.89
N TYR A 112 15.98 -1.23 8.07
CA TYR A 112 16.96 -0.16 8.29
C TYR A 112 18.14 -0.23 7.31
N GLU A 113 18.61 -1.44 7.00
CA GLU A 113 19.70 -1.66 6.03
C GLU A 113 19.29 -1.23 4.61
N ASN A 114 18.09 -1.61 4.15
CA ASN A 114 17.63 -1.24 2.82
C ASN A 114 17.32 0.25 2.71
N HIS A 115 16.84 0.87 3.79
CA HIS A 115 16.66 2.31 3.84
C HIS A 115 17.99 3.06 3.71
N GLU A 116 19.03 2.63 4.44
CA GLU A 116 20.38 3.22 4.30
C GLU A 116 20.95 3.05 2.89
N LYS A 117 20.76 1.89 2.25
CA LYS A 117 21.15 1.67 0.84
C LYS A 117 20.43 2.64 -0.10
N THR A 118 19.13 2.86 0.13
CA THR A 118 18.31 3.80 -0.64
C THR A 118 18.84 5.22 -0.50
N GLU A 119 19.05 5.70 0.72
CA GLU A 119 19.58 7.04 0.99
C GLU A 119 20.97 7.26 0.37
N ASN A 120 21.85 6.27 0.46
CA ASN A 120 23.17 6.33 -0.17
C ASN A 120 23.10 6.37 -1.70
N TYR A 121 22.18 5.61 -2.29
CA TYR A 121 21.93 5.64 -3.74
C TYR A 121 21.46 7.04 -4.17
N ILE A 122 20.51 7.63 -3.46
CA ILE A 122 20.00 8.99 -3.71
C ILE A 122 21.12 10.02 -3.60
N ALA A 123 21.90 9.97 -2.51
CA ALA A 123 23.01 10.89 -2.29
C ALA A 123 24.08 10.82 -3.39
N ASN A 124 24.30 9.64 -3.97
CA ASN A 124 25.24 9.45 -5.07
C ASN A 124 24.67 9.92 -6.42
N LEU A 125 23.38 9.73 -6.67
CA LEU A 125 22.69 10.31 -7.82
C LEU A 125 22.77 11.85 -7.79
N HIS A 126 22.58 12.48 -6.64
CA HIS A 126 22.70 13.94 -6.51
C HIS A 126 24.13 14.47 -6.71
N LYS A 127 25.17 13.63 -6.52
CA LYS A 127 26.58 14.04 -6.69
C LYS A 127 27.06 13.94 -8.14
N GLY A 128 26.51 13.03 -8.95
CA GLY A 128 26.77 12.95 -10.38
C GLY A 128 25.76 13.79 -11.14
N LYS A 129 26.17 14.76 -11.96
CA LYS A 129 25.29 15.65 -12.74
C LYS A 129 24.43 14.96 -13.82
N ALA A 130 23.98 13.72 -13.62
CA ALA A 130 23.02 13.00 -14.44
C ALA A 130 21.59 13.17 -13.89
N TYR A 131 21.24 14.41 -13.53
CA TYR A 131 19.88 14.78 -13.16
C TYR A 131 19.10 14.96 -14.47
N ASP A 132 18.81 13.85 -15.17
CA ASP A 132 17.80 13.86 -16.21
C ASP A 132 16.46 14.05 -15.51
N ALA A 133 15.78 15.15 -15.87
CA ALA A 133 14.52 15.66 -15.31
C ALA A 133 13.30 14.72 -15.45
N PHE A 134 13.52 13.41 -15.59
CA PHE A 134 12.51 12.36 -15.57
C PHE A 134 12.28 11.76 -14.18
N PHE A 135 13.18 12.00 -13.23
CA PHE A 135 13.07 11.53 -11.84
C PHE A 135 13.09 12.74 -10.91
N ASP A 136 11.95 13.43 -10.85
CA ASP A 136 11.70 14.54 -9.92
C ASP A 136 11.83 14.03 -8.47
N GLU A 137 12.19 14.92 -7.52
CA GLU A 137 12.08 14.68 -6.07
C GLU A 137 10.70 14.14 -5.68
N GLU A 138 9.66 14.47 -6.46
CA GLU A 138 8.30 13.96 -6.36
C GLU A 138 8.18 12.43 -6.55
N THR A 139 9.19 11.78 -7.12
CA THR A 139 9.27 10.32 -7.30
C THR A 139 9.71 9.60 -6.02
N TYR A 140 10.30 10.32 -5.06
CA TYR A 140 10.79 9.73 -3.82
C TYR A 140 9.70 9.65 -2.76
N SER A 141 9.63 8.47 -2.16
CA SER A 141 8.66 8.12 -1.14
C SER A 141 8.94 8.90 0.14
N SER A 142 7.99 9.70 0.62
CA SER A 142 8.12 10.42 1.89
C SER A 142 8.15 9.43 3.05
N VAL A 143 9.07 9.59 4.00
CA VAL A 143 9.06 8.80 5.24
C VAL A 143 7.79 9.13 6.03
N LEU A 144 6.89 8.16 6.15
CA LEU A 144 5.65 8.28 6.92
C LEU A 144 5.88 7.98 8.40
N GLY A 145 6.88 7.15 8.70
CA GLY A 145 7.29 6.81 10.04
C GLY A 145 8.18 5.58 10.09
N LYS A 146 8.40 5.06 11.30
CA LYS A 146 9.23 3.88 11.54
C LYS A 146 8.80 3.17 12.83
N ASN A 147 9.10 1.88 12.92
CA ASN A 147 9.06 1.13 14.16
C ASN A 147 10.45 0.53 14.46
N ASN A 148 10.51 -0.37 15.45
CA ASN A 148 11.74 -1.06 15.84
C ASN A 148 12.42 -1.89 14.74
N GLN A 149 11.72 -2.26 13.66
CA GLN A 149 12.25 -3.12 12.59
C GLN A 149 12.29 -2.46 11.22
N TYR A 150 11.36 -1.54 10.93
CA TYR A 150 11.10 -1.06 9.58
C TYR A 150 10.93 0.46 9.50
N TYR A 151 11.29 1.00 8.34
CA TYR A 151 10.82 2.28 7.83
C TYR A 151 9.58 2.08 6.95
N PHE A 152 8.65 3.03 7.04
CA PHE A 152 7.44 3.10 6.23
C PHE A 152 7.55 4.31 5.33
N LEU A 153 7.60 4.08 4.02
CA LEU A 153 7.67 5.15 3.03
C LEU A 153 6.36 5.20 2.25
N GLY A 154 5.80 6.39 2.12
CA GLY A 154 4.61 6.67 1.31
C GLY A 154 5.06 7.13 -0.04
N ARG A 155 4.73 6.39 -1.09
CA ARG A 155 5.01 6.85 -2.44
C ARG A 155 3.75 7.51 -3.00
N PRO A 156 3.74 8.84 -3.21
CA PRO A 156 2.70 9.45 -4.01
C PRO A 156 2.77 8.82 -5.41
N LEU A 157 1.62 8.47 -5.98
CA LEU A 157 1.57 8.20 -7.43
C LEU A 157 2.05 9.47 -8.12
N SER A 158 2.98 9.38 -9.07
CA SER A 158 3.58 10.58 -9.67
C SER A 158 2.50 11.48 -10.26
N GLN A 159 2.70 12.80 -10.25
CA GLN A 159 1.71 13.74 -10.79
C GLN A 159 1.32 13.39 -12.24
N LYS A 160 2.24 12.84 -13.03
CA LYS A 160 2.02 12.37 -14.41
C LYS A 160 1.19 11.08 -14.49
N GLU A 161 1.36 10.13 -13.57
CA GLU A 161 0.45 8.98 -13.42
C GLU A 161 -0.93 9.43 -12.96
N LEU A 162 -1.00 10.42 -12.08
CA LEU A 162 -2.24 10.96 -11.53
C LEU A 162 -3.00 11.91 -12.48
N GLU A 163 -2.34 12.56 -13.45
CA GLU A 163 -2.96 13.46 -14.45
C GLU A 163 -3.49 12.70 -15.67
N LEU A 164 -2.86 11.58 -16.02
CA LEU A 164 -3.24 10.77 -17.18
C LEU A 164 -4.24 9.65 -16.87
N LEU A 165 -4.41 9.25 -15.60
CA LEU A 165 -5.15 8.03 -15.24
C LEU A 165 -6.33 8.22 -14.26
N PHE A 166 -6.52 9.38 -13.61
CA PHE A 166 -7.45 9.48 -12.46
C PHE A 166 -8.30 10.75 -12.42
N GLU A 167 -9.59 10.59 -12.19
CA GLU A 167 -10.46 11.66 -11.67
C GLU A 167 -9.95 12.13 -10.30
N GLY A 168 -10.07 13.43 -9.98
CA GLY A 168 -9.53 14.02 -8.74
C GLY A 168 -10.02 13.37 -7.44
N GLU A 169 -11.12 12.62 -7.48
CA GLU A 169 -11.62 11.81 -6.35
C GLU A 169 -10.66 10.69 -5.93
N TYR A 170 -9.93 10.06 -6.85
CA TYR A 170 -9.00 8.97 -6.51
C TYR A 170 -7.70 9.50 -5.87
N ARG A 171 -7.26 10.72 -6.22
CA ARG A 171 -6.10 11.36 -5.57
C ARG A 171 -6.31 11.58 -4.08
N LYS A 172 -7.52 11.98 -3.68
CA LYS A 172 -7.87 12.22 -2.27
C LYS A 172 -7.70 10.95 -1.43
N ARG A 173 -7.90 9.77 -2.03
CA ARG A 173 -7.83 8.48 -1.34
C ARG A 173 -6.42 8.14 -0.85
N ASN A 174 -5.39 8.48 -1.63
CA ASN A 174 -4.00 8.35 -1.18
C ASN A 174 -3.77 9.08 0.15
N LYS A 175 -4.22 10.33 0.20
CA LYS A 175 -4.13 11.17 1.40
C LYS A 175 -4.93 10.59 2.56
N ASP A 176 -6.16 10.14 2.33
CA ASP A 176 -7.00 9.50 3.35
C ASP A 176 -6.31 8.28 4.02
N ILE A 177 -5.52 7.50 3.27
CA ILE A 177 -4.74 6.37 3.84
C ILE A 177 -3.71 6.88 4.82
N PHE A 178 -2.86 7.81 4.38
CA PHE A 178 -1.73 8.27 5.19
C PHE A 178 -2.18 9.09 6.41
N GLU A 179 -3.31 9.79 6.33
CA GLU A 179 -3.91 10.49 7.48
C GLU A 179 -4.42 9.53 8.57
N THR A 180 -4.69 8.27 8.23
CA THR A 180 -5.18 7.25 9.18
C THR A 180 -4.12 6.19 9.52
N LEU A 181 -2.89 6.37 9.04
CA LEU A 181 -1.80 5.44 9.28
C LEU A 181 -1.30 5.55 10.71
N GLU A 182 -1.39 4.44 11.44
CA GLU A 182 -0.83 4.29 12.78
C GLU A 182 0.25 3.20 12.73
N ILE A 183 1.45 3.54 13.19
CA ILE A 183 2.61 2.64 13.22
C ILE A 183 2.86 2.19 14.66
N PHE A 184 3.15 0.91 14.83
CA PHE A 184 3.44 0.32 16.13
C PHE A 184 4.59 -0.70 16.05
N ASP A 185 5.21 -0.97 17.18
CA ASP A 185 6.28 -1.96 17.27
C ASP A 185 5.72 -3.38 17.16
N VAL A 186 6.36 -4.20 16.33
CA VAL A 186 6.08 -5.64 16.25
C VAL A 186 6.72 -6.29 17.48
N LYS A 187 5.96 -7.16 18.16
CA LYS A 187 6.49 -7.95 19.27
C LYS A 187 7.40 -9.05 18.71
N ASN A 188 8.67 -8.97 19.06
CA ASN A 188 9.65 -10.03 18.83
C ASN A 188 9.32 -11.29 19.63
#